data_AF-A0A1Q5EFP5-F1
#
_entry.id   AF-A0A1Q5EFP5-F1
#
_cell.length_a   1.000
_cell.length_b   1.000
_cell.length_c   1.000
_cell.angle_alpha   90.00
_cell.angle_beta   90.00
_cell.angle_gamma   90.00
#
_symmetry.space_group_name_H-M   'P 1'
#
loop_
_entity.id
_entity.type
_entity.pdbx_description
1 polymer ?
#
loop_
_entity_poly.entity_id
_entity_poly.type
_entity_poly.pdbx_seq_one_letter_code
_entity_poly.pdbx_strand_id
1 'polypeptide(L)'
;MTPGERKLRARLGAHASWAKTADPSSRTAKARAAAMARFEGEVDPDGVLTPEERLRRAEHARKAYFSRLALLAAQKRRLEREMKKTAPIAA
;
A
#
# COMPACT_ATOMS: atom_id res chain seq x y z
N MET A 1 15.85 -17.84 18.62
CA MET A 1 14.70 -16.91 18.51
C MET A 1 13.59 -17.54 17.68
N THR A 2 12.46 -17.85 18.31
CA THR A 2 11.26 -18.45 17.69
C THR A 2 10.52 -17.44 16.78
N PRO A 3 9.63 -17.88 15.87
CA PRO A 3 8.81 -16.96 15.07
C PRO A 3 7.99 -15.96 15.89
N GLY A 4 7.47 -16.37 17.06
CA GLY A 4 6.72 -15.51 17.97
C GLY A 4 7.59 -14.40 18.57
N GLU A 5 8.79 -14.77 19.04
CA GLU A 5 9.78 -13.83 19.58
C GLU A 5 10.25 -12.82 18.52
N ARG A 6 10.41 -13.22 17.25
CA ARG A 6 10.76 -12.28 16.17
C ARG A 6 9.71 -11.19 16.00
N LYS A 7 8.43 -11.57 16.02
CA LYS A 7 7.30 -10.64 15.89
C LYS A 7 7.26 -9.65 17.06
N LEU A 8 7.43 -10.16 18.29
CA LEU A 8 7.49 -9.32 19.50
C LEU A 8 8.64 -8.32 19.44
N ARG A 9 9.85 -8.78 19.07
CA ARG A 9 11.02 -7.90 18.92
C ARG A 9 10.82 -6.82 17.86
N ALA A 10 10.21 -7.17 16.72
CA ALA A 10 9.91 -6.21 15.64
C ALA A 10 8.92 -5.13 16.10
N ARG A 11 7.87 -5.52 16.83
CA ARG A 11 6.89 -4.58 17.41
C ARG A 11 7.55 -3.64 18.42
N LEU A 12 8.37 -4.17 19.33
CA LEU A 12 9.12 -3.37 20.30
C LEU A 12 9.98 -2.32 19.58
N GLY A 13 10.73 -2.73 18.56
CA GLY A 13 11.56 -1.83 17.76
C GLY A 13 10.75 -0.75 17.04
N ALA A 14 9.59 -1.09 16.48
CA ALA A 14 8.71 -0.12 15.82
C ALA A 14 8.22 0.94 16.81
N HIS A 15 7.67 0.54 17.96
CA HIS A 15 7.18 1.47 18.97
C HIS A 15 8.30 2.35 19.55
N ALA A 16 9.45 1.77 19.88
CA ALA A 16 10.60 2.52 20.36
C ALA A 16 11.11 3.54 19.33
N SER A 17 11.08 3.18 18.04
CA SER A 17 11.48 4.07 16.95
C SER A 17 10.49 5.22 16.77
N TRP A 18 9.19 4.94 16.79
CA TRP A 18 8.16 5.97 16.64
C TRP A 18 8.07 6.91 17.84
N ALA A 19 8.30 6.41 19.06
CA ALA A 19 8.37 7.24 20.26
C ALA A 19 9.46 8.32 20.19
N LYS A 20 10.52 8.10 19.39
CA LYS A 20 11.62 9.05 19.18
C LYS A 20 11.46 9.92 17.92
N THR A 21 10.37 9.76 17.19
CA THR A 21 10.15 10.49 15.93
C THR A 21 9.32 11.75 16.21
N ALA A 22 9.97 12.92 16.20
CA ALA A 22 9.30 14.20 16.44
C ALA A 22 8.31 14.59 15.33
N ASP A 23 8.66 14.34 14.07
CA ASP A 23 7.79 14.55 12.91
C ASP A 23 7.63 13.26 12.09
N PRO A 24 6.52 12.52 12.28
CA PRO A 24 6.22 11.31 11.54
C PRO A 24 6.05 11.53 10.03
N SER A 25 5.57 12.70 9.63
CA SER A 25 5.29 13.02 8.23
C SER A 25 6.58 13.20 7.44
N SER A 26 7.57 13.89 8.01
CA SER A 26 8.89 14.08 7.43
C SER A 26 9.69 12.80 7.34
N ARG A 27 9.60 11.92 8.36
CA ARG A 27 10.27 10.61 8.34
C ARG A 27 9.91 9.76 7.11
N THR A 28 8.67 9.89 6.61
CA THR A 28 8.18 9.11 5.46
C THR A 28 8.12 9.90 4.15
N ALA A 29 8.47 11.19 4.17
CA ALA A 29 8.31 12.07 3.00
C ALA A 29 9.08 11.57 1.77
N LYS A 30 10.34 11.17 1.93
CA LYS A 30 11.16 10.63 0.83
C LYS A 30 10.54 9.38 0.19
N ALA A 31 10.01 8.48 1.01
CA ALA A 31 9.34 7.27 0.52
C ALA A 31 8.04 7.61 -0.22
N ARG A 32 7.25 8.56 0.29
CA ARG A 32 6.03 9.05 -0.38
C ARG A 32 6.35 9.72 -1.72
N ALA A 33 7.41 10.53 -1.78
CA ALA A 33 7.87 11.16 -3.01
C ALA A 33 8.32 10.13 -4.05
N ALA A 34 9.14 9.15 -3.66
CA ALA A 34 9.55 8.07 -4.56
C ALA A 34 8.37 7.24 -5.09
N ALA A 35 7.37 6.97 -4.22
CA ALA A 35 6.16 6.29 -4.64
C ALA A 35 5.34 7.11 -5.65
N MET A 36 5.30 8.43 -5.52
CA MET A 36 4.62 9.32 -6.49
C MET A 36 5.39 9.39 -7.81
N ALA A 37 6.72 9.51 -7.76
CA ALA A 37 7.57 9.59 -8.95
C ALA A 37 7.39 8.39 -9.90
N ARG A 38 7.08 7.19 -9.36
CA ARG A 38 6.71 6.04 -10.19
C ARG A 38 5.48 6.32 -11.06
N PHE A 39 4.43 6.89 -10.48
CA PHE A 39 3.20 7.22 -11.22
C PHE A 39 3.41 8.38 -12.20
N GLU A 40 4.28 9.34 -11.86
CA GLU A 40 4.69 10.39 -12.79
C GLU A 40 5.38 9.81 -14.03
N GLY A 41 6.30 8.85 -13.86
CA GLY A 41 6.93 8.15 -14.98
C GLY A 41 5.97 7.23 -15.77
N GLU A 42 4.95 6.67 -15.12
CA GLU A 42 3.91 5.88 -15.80
C GLU A 42 3.02 6.74 -16.71
N VAL A 43 2.70 7.98 -16.30
CA VAL A 43 1.79 8.87 -17.04
C VAL A 43 2.49 9.82 -18.01
N ASP A 44 3.81 10.00 -17.86
CA ASP A 44 4.65 10.84 -18.72
C ASP A 44 6.04 10.22 -18.92
N PRO A 45 6.16 9.08 -19.64
CA PRO A 45 7.45 8.40 -19.84
C PRO A 45 8.49 9.25 -20.56
N ASP A 46 8.03 10.10 -21.49
CA ASP A 46 8.88 10.96 -22.33
C ASP A 46 9.09 12.36 -21.71
N GLY A 47 8.43 12.66 -20.58
CA GLY A 47 8.62 13.91 -19.85
C GLY A 47 8.07 15.16 -20.54
N VAL A 48 7.09 15.02 -21.44
CA VAL A 48 6.58 16.09 -22.30
C VAL A 48 5.47 16.93 -21.66
N LEU A 49 4.84 16.43 -20.58
CA LEU A 49 3.77 17.15 -19.89
C LEU A 49 4.34 18.26 -18.99
N THR A 50 3.53 19.30 -18.76
CA THR A 50 3.84 20.29 -17.73
C THR A 50 3.84 19.63 -16.34
N PRO A 51 4.59 20.15 -15.36
CA PRO A 51 4.62 19.59 -14.02
C PRO A 51 3.23 19.45 -13.39
N GLU A 52 2.35 20.43 -13.59
CA GLU A 52 0.99 20.43 -13.04
C GLU A 52 0.12 19.32 -13.66
N GLU A 53 0.21 19.17 -14.97
CA GLU A 53 -0.56 18.15 -15.69
C GLU A 53 -0.03 16.74 -15.40
N ARG A 54 1.29 16.59 -15.30
CA ARG A 54 1.93 15.34 -14.87
C ARG A 54 1.48 14.94 -13.47
N LEU A 55 1.51 15.87 -12.52
CA LEU A 55 1.07 15.63 -11.15
C LEU A 55 -0.41 15.24 -11.10
N ARG A 56 -1.28 15.99 -11.79
CA ARG A 56 -2.71 15.69 -11.87
C ARG A 56 -2.96 14.27 -12.39
N ARG A 57 -2.28 13.88 -13.48
CA ARG A 57 -2.39 12.53 -14.04
C ARG A 57 -1.81 11.46 -13.11
N ALA A 58 -0.66 11.70 -12.49
CA ALA A 58 -0.04 10.79 -11.54
C ALA A 58 -0.94 10.53 -10.31
N GLU A 59 -1.62 11.56 -9.81
CA GLU A 59 -2.60 11.41 -8.73
C GLU A 59 -3.77 10.50 -9.13
N HIS A 60 -4.30 10.66 -10.34
CA HIS A 60 -5.34 9.79 -10.88
C HIS A 60 -4.84 8.35 -11.07
N ALA A 61 -3.64 8.16 -11.62
CA ALA A 61 -3.02 6.85 -11.78
C ALA A 61 -2.83 6.15 -10.42
N ARG A 62 -2.34 6.88 -9.41
CA ARG A 62 -2.23 6.39 -8.03
C ARG A 62 -3.58 5.95 -7.47
N LYS A 63 -4.63 6.76 -7.61
CA LYS A 63 -5.99 6.42 -7.15
C LYS A 63 -6.50 5.17 -7.88
N ALA A 64 -6.34 5.09 -9.20
CA ALA A 64 -6.76 3.94 -9.99
C ALA A 64 -6.06 2.65 -9.58
N TYR A 65 -4.74 2.71 -9.32
CA TYR A 65 -3.96 1.57 -8.86
C TYR A 65 -4.52 0.97 -7.55
N PHE A 66 -4.74 1.81 -6.53
CA PHE A 66 -5.25 1.32 -5.25
C PHE A 66 -6.72 0.87 -5.34
N SER A 67 -7.55 1.53 -6.16
CA SER A 67 -8.92 1.07 -6.43
C SER A 67 -8.95 -0.31 -7.07
N ARG A 68 -8.03 -0.59 -8.01
CA ARG A 68 -7.89 -1.92 -8.62
C ARG A 68 -7.52 -2.98 -7.58
N LEU A 69 -6.56 -2.70 -6.70
CA LEU A 69 -6.20 -3.61 -5.61
C LEU A 69 -7.37 -3.88 -4.65
N ALA A 70 -8.12 -2.84 -4.29
CA ALA A 70 -9.28 -2.97 -3.40
C ALA A 70 -10.38 -3.83 -4.05
N LEU A 71 -10.64 -3.65 -5.35
CA LEU A 71 -11.59 -4.44 -6.10
C LEU A 71 -11.19 -5.93 -6.12
N LEU A 72 -9.94 -6.23 -6.46
CA LEU A 72 -9.42 -7.60 -6.48
C LEU A 72 -9.54 -8.26 -5.10
N ALA A 73 -9.21 -7.53 -4.03
CA ALA A 73 -9.34 -8.03 -2.67
C ALA A 73 -10.81 -8.30 -2.29
N ALA A 74 -11.75 -7.45 -2.72
CA ALA A 74 -13.18 -7.65 -2.49
C ALA A 74 -13.71 -8.88 -3.25
N GLN A 75 -13.31 -9.06 -4.50
CA GLN A 75 -13.66 -10.24 -5.30
C GLN A 75 -13.14 -11.53 -4.64
N LYS A 76 -11.88 -11.55 -4.21
CA LYS A 76 -11.30 -12.70 -3.50
C LYS A 76 -12.08 -13.05 -2.23
N ARG A 77 -12.39 -12.06 -1.39
CA ARG A 77 -13.18 -12.29 -0.16
C ARG A 77 -14.58 -12.82 -0.47
N ARG A 78 -15.20 -12.41 -1.58
CA ARG A 78 -16.50 -12.94 -2.00
C ARG A 78 -16.39 -14.42 -2.36
N LEU A 79 -15.40 -14.80 -3.16
CA LEU A 79 -15.15 -16.20 -3.52
C LEU A 79 -14.88 -17.07 -2.29
N GLU A 80 -14.05 -16.60 -1.35
CA GLU A 80 -13.77 -17.34 -0.10
C GLU A 80 -15.04 -17.55 0.74
N ARG A 81 -15.93 -16.57 0.79
CA ARG A 81 -17.23 -16.69 1.48
C ARG A 81 -18.14 -17.69 0.79
N GLU A 82 -18.20 -17.67 -0.54
CA GLU A 82 -18.97 -18.62 -1.33
C GLU A 82 -18.45 -20.05 -1.14
N MET A 83 -17.13 -20.25 -1.22
CA MET A 83 -16.48 -21.54 -0.94
C MET A 83 -16.76 -22.04 0.48
N LYS A 84 -16.70 -21.17 1.48
CA LYS A 84 -17.03 -21.54 2.86
C LYS A 84 -18.51 -21.93 3.03
N LYS A 85 -19.40 -21.31 2.26
CA LYS A 85 -20.84 -21.63 2.28
C LYS A 85 -21.14 -22.97 1.59
N THR A 86 -20.41 -23.30 0.52
CA THR A 86 -20.59 -24.54 -0.24
C THR A 86 -19.77 -25.72 0.29
N ALA A 87 -18.80 -25.47 1.18
CA ALA A 87 -18.09 -26.55 1.88
C ALA A 87 -19.10 -27.36 2.71
N PRO A 88 -19.15 -28.70 2.52
CA PRO A 88 -20.04 -29.53 3.32
C PRO A 88 -19.69 -29.36 4.80
N ILE A 89 -20.71 -29.32 5.65
CA ILE A 89 -20.52 -29.40 7.10
C ILE A 89 -19.83 -30.73 7.34
N ALA A 90 -18.56 -30.70 7.74
CA ALA A 90 -17.85 -31.91 8.16
C ALA A 90 -18.63 -32.48 9.35
N ALA A 91 -19.20 -33.68 9.16
CA ALA A 91 -19.92 -34.45 10.16
C ALA A 91 -18.97 -34.97 11.25
#